data_AF-A0AAV0YF85-F1
#
_entry.id   AF-A0AAV0YF85-F1
#
_cell.length_a   1.000
_cell.length_b   1.000
_cell.length_c   1.000
_cell.angle_alpha   90.00
_cell.angle_beta   90.00
_cell.angle_gamma   90.00
#
_symmetry.space_group_name_H-M   'P 1'
#
loop_
_entity.id
_entity.type
_entity.pdbx_description
1 polymer ?
#
loop_
_entity_poly.entity_id
_entity_poly.type
_entity_poly.pdbx_seq_one_letter_code
_entity_poly.pdbx_strand_id
1 'polypeptide(L)'
;MPLLISLNAAKPSNCSVNPSHSMAKGLCKVTETGYVVMCDRALPGERFIGRITRKKGNYAEATKLQTLTPPFHTVDAPCVYVPHCGGCKTQNLAYQAQVKAKEEQVRDLIIHVGRFSQKELELHGIMKPIVPCDIQFHYRNKMEFSFGPYKWLPKELLHGGNVDGGSENYALGLHVPGFFDKIINVDKCLLQTDPANKVLTAIQECCRDPQLGFSPYNVHSHMSSAVGKTPAPGQAIYSASKFALNGYFHSLRSELCQKGIQVTVVCPCPIQIVNNAGSQIPSEILNFLQYRNMTTLLTREYLIVRSSGWLDYAPLRIAQFYGSQNPNSPVCVSCQNVLH
;
A
#
# COMPACT_ATOMS: atom_id res chain seq x y z
N MET A 1 8.79 27.87 -2.93
CA MET A 1 8.08 27.84 -4.23
C MET A 1 7.90 26.39 -4.66
N PRO A 2 6.69 25.94 -5.06
CA PRO A 2 6.52 24.62 -5.63
C PRO A 2 7.25 24.56 -6.99
N LEU A 3 8.20 23.63 -7.13
CA LEU A 3 8.86 23.40 -8.42
C LEU A 3 7.84 22.75 -9.37
N LEU A 4 7.45 23.47 -10.41
CA LEU A 4 6.62 22.95 -11.50
C LEU A 4 7.56 22.37 -12.55
N ILE A 5 7.39 21.10 -12.88
CA ILE A 5 8.23 20.42 -13.86
C ILE A 5 7.34 19.83 -14.95
N SER A 6 7.71 20.07 -16.21
CA SER A 6 7.18 19.31 -17.34
C SER A 6 7.80 17.93 -17.33
N LEU A 7 7.00 16.91 -17.06
CA LEU A 7 7.44 15.52 -17.01
C LEU A 7 6.88 14.75 -18.20
N ASN A 8 7.74 13.92 -18.80
CA ASN A 8 7.33 12.90 -19.74
C ASN A 8 7.29 11.57 -18.99
N ALA A 9 6.11 10.97 -18.89
CA ALA A 9 5.98 9.61 -18.41
C ALA A 9 6.76 8.71 -19.37
N ALA A 10 7.65 7.90 -18.82
CA ALA A 10 8.57 7.11 -19.63
C ALA A 10 7.77 6.22 -20.58
N LYS A 11 8.30 6.06 -21.81
CA LYS A 11 7.92 4.92 -22.62
C LYS A 11 8.28 3.66 -21.82
N PRO A 12 7.48 2.61 -21.88
CA PRO A 12 7.72 1.41 -21.09
C PRO A 12 9.16 0.88 -21.21
N SER A 13 9.77 0.95 -22.40
CA SER A 13 11.16 0.53 -22.67
C SER A 13 12.28 1.36 -22.01
N ASN A 14 11.96 2.48 -21.34
CA ASN A 14 12.94 3.36 -20.68
C ASN A 14 12.86 3.29 -19.13
N CYS A 15 12.15 2.30 -18.59
CA CYS A 15 11.88 2.14 -17.17
C CYS A 15 12.85 1.16 -16.49
N SER A 16 13.90 1.68 -15.86
CA SER A 16 14.67 0.85 -14.91
C SER A 16 13.87 0.69 -13.60
N VAL A 17 13.17 -0.42 -13.43
CA VAL A 17 12.35 -0.70 -12.24
C VAL A 17 13.25 -1.09 -11.06
N ASN A 18 13.20 -0.33 -9.97
CA ASN A 18 13.72 -0.76 -8.67
C ASN A 18 12.66 -1.64 -7.97
N PRO A 19 12.99 -2.86 -7.52
CA PRO A 19 12.00 -3.85 -7.03
C PRO A 19 11.30 -3.51 -5.70
N SER A 20 11.55 -2.35 -5.08
CA SER A 20 11.08 -2.04 -3.72
C SER A 20 9.73 -1.31 -3.62
N HIS A 21 9.10 -0.91 -4.73
CA HIS A 21 7.80 -0.22 -4.70
C HIS A 21 6.77 -0.82 -5.66
N SER A 22 6.00 -1.79 -5.16
CA SER A 22 4.81 -2.40 -5.79
C SER A 22 3.61 -1.46 -5.93
N MET A 23 3.76 -0.17 -5.66
CA MET A 23 2.69 0.80 -5.86
C MET A 23 2.78 1.28 -7.31
N ALA A 24 1.87 0.80 -8.16
CA ALA A 24 1.68 1.25 -9.54
C ALA A 24 1.47 2.78 -9.64
N LYS A 25 2.56 3.54 -9.52
CA LYS A 25 2.73 4.95 -9.85
C LYS A 25 3.45 4.98 -11.18
N GLY A 26 3.10 5.94 -12.04
CA GLY A 26 3.82 6.15 -13.29
C GLY A 26 5.26 6.60 -13.01
N LEU A 27 6.19 6.05 -13.78
CA LEU A 27 7.61 6.40 -13.74
C LEU A 27 7.90 7.42 -14.83
N CYS A 28 8.47 8.55 -14.43
CA CYS A 28 8.89 9.62 -15.34
C CYS A 28 10.40 9.76 -15.21
N LYS A 29 11.10 9.85 -16.34
CA LYS A 29 12.54 10.12 -16.35
C LYS A 29 12.75 11.53 -16.88
N VAL A 30 13.44 12.36 -16.12
CA VAL A 30 13.86 13.68 -16.59
C VAL A 30 14.94 13.47 -17.64
N THR A 31 14.69 13.88 -18.88
CA THR A 31 15.52 13.56 -20.06
C THR A 31 16.97 13.99 -19.94
N GLU A 32 17.24 15.09 -19.24
CA GLU A 32 18.59 15.68 -19.13
C GLU A 32 19.39 15.15 -17.94
N THR A 33 18.72 14.84 -16.82
CA THR A 33 19.40 14.44 -15.58
C THR A 33 19.31 12.94 -15.29
N GLY A 34 18.47 12.22 -16.02
CA GLY A 34 18.13 10.83 -15.73
C GLY A 34 17.40 10.63 -14.39
N TYR A 35 17.06 11.72 -13.69
CA TYR A 35 16.43 11.68 -12.37
C TYR A 35 15.00 11.11 -12.47
N VAL A 36 14.68 10.17 -11.58
CA VAL A 36 13.41 9.44 -11.60
C VAL A 36 12.36 10.19 -10.79
N VAL A 37 11.21 10.42 -11.38
CA VAL A 37 10.04 11.01 -10.71
C VAL A 37 8.88 10.03 -10.77
N MET A 38 8.37 9.65 -9.61
CA MET A 38 7.20 8.79 -9.45
C MET A 38 5.95 9.67 -9.34
N CYS A 39 5.00 9.49 -10.23
CA CYS A 39 3.75 10.24 -10.21
C CYS A 39 2.55 9.30 -10.24
N ASP A 40 1.68 9.40 -9.24
CA ASP A 40 0.46 8.60 -9.22
C ASP A 40 -0.44 9.00 -10.40
N ARG A 41 -1.05 8.00 -11.06
CA ARG A 41 -1.93 8.18 -12.24
C ARG A 41 -1.29 8.85 -13.46
N ALA A 42 0.04 8.90 -13.54
CA ALA A 42 0.72 9.19 -14.79
C ALA A 42 0.68 7.96 -15.70
N LEU A 43 0.20 8.14 -16.93
CA LEU A 43 0.08 7.08 -17.92
C LEU A 43 1.30 7.02 -18.85
N PRO A 44 1.69 5.85 -19.37
CA PRO A 44 2.81 5.75 -20.32
C PRO A 44 2.64 6.67 -21.53
N GLY A 45 3.66 7.47 -21.85
CA GLY A 45 3.63 8.42 -22.97
C GLY A 45 2.89 9.74 -22.69
N GLU A 46 2.31 9.92 -21.50
CA GLU A 46 1.70 11.18 -21.07
C GLU A 46 2.75 12.27 -20.85
N ARG A 47 2.43 13.51 -21.25
CA ARG A 47 3.18 14.71 -20.85
C ARG A 47 2.31 15.53 -19.90
N PHE A 48 2.85 15.92 -18.75
CA PHE A 48 2.07 16.62 -17.73
C PHE A 48 2.93 17.56 -16.89
N ILE A 49 2.27 18.54 -16.26
CA ILE A 49 2.85 19.38 -15.21
C ILE A 49 2.65 18.67 -13.88
N GLY A 50 3.75 18.37 -13.20
CA GLY A 50 3.76 17.78 -11.87
C GLY A 50 4.27 18.75 -10.80
N ARG A 51 3.72 18.64 -9.59
CA ARG A 51 4.27 19.26 -8.38
C ARG A 51 5.03 18.20 -7.58
N ILE A 52 6.32 18.41 -7.35
CA ILE A 52 7.10 17.54 -6.46
C ILE A 52 6.53 17.64 -5.04
N THR A 53 6.14 16.50 -4.46
CA THR A 53 5.62 16.39 -3.09
C THR A 53 6.68 15.86 -2.14
N ARG A 54 7.59 15.01 -2.62
CA ARG A 54 8.67 14.44 -1.81
C ARG A 54 9.92 14.28 -2.64
N LYS A 55 11.06 14.71 -2.13
CA LYS A 55 12.37 14.45 -2.73
C LYS A 55 13.12 13.42 -1.90
N LYS A 56 13.72 12.43 -2.55
CA LYS A 56 14.69 11.51 -1.96
C LYS A 56 15.99 11.56 -2.76
N GLY A 57 17.04 10.90 -2.27
CA GLY A 57 18.36 10.91 -2.91
C GLY A 57 18.29 10.56 -4.40
N ASN A 58 17.64 9.43 -4.72
CA ASN A 58 17.68 8.87 -6.08
C ASN A 58 16.37 9.03 -6.87
N TYR A 59 15.32 9.60 -6.26
CA TYR A 59 14.04 9.82 -6.93
C TYR A 59 13.20 10.89 -6.21
N ALA A 60 12.20 11.43 -6.90
CA ALA A 60 11.15 12.25 -6.30
C ALA A 60 9.78 11.61 -6.48
N GLU A 61 8.84 11.98 -5.62
CA GLU A 61 7.42 11.74 -5.79
C GLU A 61 6.75 13.06 -6.20
N ALA A 62 5.80 12.98 -7.12
CA ALA A 62 5.07 14.13 -7.62
C ALA A 62 3.56 13.86 -7.68
N THR A 63 2.78 14.92 -7.53
CA THR A 63 1.35 14.93 -7.84
C THR A 63 1.13 15.58 -9.19
N LYS A 64 0.39 14.92 -10.08
CA LYS A 64 0.00 15.47 -11.38
C LYS A 64 -0.97 16.64 -11.15
N LEU A 65 -0.68 17.78 -11.75
CA LEU A 65 -1.55 18.97 -11.71
C LEU A 65 -2.37 19.10 -12.99
N GLN A 66 -1.73 18.96 -14.15
CA GLN A 66 -2.36 19.17 -15.43
C GLN A 66 -1.70 18.30 -16.49
N THR A 67 -2.51 17.62 -17.30
CA THR A 67 -2.04 16.93 -18.50
C THR A 67 -1.83 17.94 -19.63
N LEU A 68 -0.63 17.95 -20.22
CA LEU A 68 -0.27 18.80 -21.37
C LEU A 68 -0.56 18.07 -22.69
N THR A 69 -0.21 16.78 -22.74
CA THR A 69 -0.46 15.93 -23.90
C THR A 69 -0.91 14.57 -23.39
N PRO A 70 -2.15 14.15 -23.70
CA PRO A 70 -2.63 12.83 -23.30
C PRO A 70 -1.85 11.73 -24.04
N PRO A 71 -1.74 10.52 -23.45
CA PRO A 71 -1.30 9.34 -24.18
C PRO A 71 -2.12 9.10 -25.45
N PHE A 72 -1.48 8.56 -26.49
CA PHE A 72 -2.17 8.13 -27.72
C PHE A 72 -3.27 7.09 -27.48
N HIS A 73 -3.17 6.32 -26.40
CA HIS A 73 -4.10 5.24 -26.07
C HIS A 73 -5.01 5.59 -24.89
N THR A 74 -5.22 6.87 -24.60
CA THR A 74 -6.18 7.27 -23.56
C THR A 74 -7.61 6.94 -24.00
N VAL A 75 -8.40 6.46 -23.04
CA VAL A 75 -9.83 6.21 -23.19
C VAL A 75 -10.58 6.79 -22.00
N ASP A 76 -11.87 7.05 -22.15
CA ASP A 76 -12.70 7.43 -21.03
C ASP A 76 -12.88 6.26 -20.08
N ALA A 77 -12.66 6.52 -18.79
CA ALA A 77 -12.88 5.51 -17.77
C ALA A 77 -14.38 5.37 -17.50
N PRO A 78 -14.99 4.18 -17.65
CA PRO A 78 -16.43 4.01 -17.47
C PRO A 78 -16.85 4.09 -15.99
N CYS A 79 -15.92 3.92 -15.06
CA CYS A 79 -16.19 4.00 -13.62
C CYS A 79 -15.95 5.42 -13.10
N VAL A 80 -17.01 6.02 -12.55
CA VAL A 80 -17.01 7.37 -11.96
C VAL A 80 -16.04 7.52 -10.79
N TYR A 81 -15.71 6.43 -10.10
CA TYR A 81 -14.84 6.47 -8.93
C TYR A 81 -13.35 6.44 -9.28
N VAL A 82 -12.96 6.19 -10.54
CA VAL A 82 -11.55 6.04 -10.94
C VAL A 82 -10.65 7.17 -10.43
N PRO A 83 -11.01 8.46 -10.47
CA PRO A 83 -10.14 9.54 -10.00
C PRO A 83 -9.68 9.43 -8.54
N HIS A 84 -10.47 8.77 -7.68
CA HIS A 84 -10.22 8.70 -6.24
C HIS A 84 -10.06 7.26 -5.72
N CYS A 85 -10.71 6.29 -6.34
CA CYS A 85 -10.71 4.90 -5.92
C CYS A 85 -9.33 4.26 -6.09
N GLY A 86 -8.88 3.51 -5.09
CA GLY A 86 -7.63 2.74 -5.16
C GLY A 86 -7.72 1.42 -5.93
N GLY A 87 -8.93 1.01 -6.34
CA GLY A 87 -9.16 -0.28 -7.00
C GLY A 87 -8.69 -0.33 -8.45
N CYS A 88 -8.99 0.70 -9.25
CA CYS A 88 -8.75 0.72 -10.69
C CYS A 88 -7.83 1.88 -11.07
N LYS A 89 -6.59 1.59 -11.49
CA LYS A 89 -5.57 2.62 -11.74
C LYS A 89 -5.42 3.05 -13.19
N THR A 90 -5.77 2.18 -14.14
CA THR A 90 -5.49 2.35 -15.57
C THR A 90 -6.74 2.20 -16.44
N GLN A 91 -7.95 2.37 -15.88
CA GLN A 91 -9.18 2.29 -16.67
C GLN A 91 -9.31 3.38 -17.74
N ASN A 92 -8.52 4.45 -17.63
CA ASN A 92 -8.38 5.51 -18.62
C ASN A 92 -7.27 5.24 -19.67
N LEU A 93 -6.78 4.01 -19.77
CA LEU A 93 -5.83 3.55 -20.77
C LEU A 93 -6.44 2.38 -21.55
N ALA A 94 -6.37 2.40 -22.88
CA ALA A 94 -6.91 1.35 -23.72
C ALA A 94 -6.35 -0.02 -23.32
N TYR A 95 -7.19 -1.05 -23.34
CA TYR A 95 -6.83 -2.37 -22.82
C TYR A 95 -5.55 -2.94 -23.45
N GLN A 96 -5.40 -2.81 -24.77
CA GLN A 96 -4.18 -3.26 -25.47
C GLN A 96 -2.92 -2.53 -24.99
N ALA A 97 -3.03 -1.23 -24.69
CA ALA A 97 -1.93 -0.48 -24.10
C ALA A 97 -1.64 -0.90 -22.65
N GLN A 98 -2.65 -1.33 -21.89
CA GLN A 98 -2.45 -1.93 -20.56
C GLN A 98 -1.69 -3.26 -20.66
N VAL A 99 -2.06 -4.13 -21.60
CA VAL A 99 -1.39 -5.42 -21.85
C VAL A 99 0.07 -5.17 -22.22
N LYS A 100 0.32 -4.29 -23.20
CA LYS A 100 1.66 -3.93 -23.65
C LYS A 100 2.52 -3.38 -22.51
N ALA A 101 1.99 -2.44 -21.72
CA ALA A 101 2.72 -1.85 -20.60
C ALA A 101 3.08 -2.89 -19.52
N LYS A 102 2.18 -3.85 -19.24
CA LYS A 102 2.49 -4.97 -18.32
C LYS A 102 3.54 -5.90 -18.89
N GLU A 103 3.48 -6.16 -20.19
CA GLU A 103 4.45 -7.03 -20.87
C GLU A 103 5.85 -6.41 -20.81
N GLU A 104 5.97 -5.13 -21.11
CA GLU A 104 7.22 -4.39 -20.98
C GLU A 104 7.72 -4.36 -19.53
N GLN A 105 6.82 -4.19 -18.54
CA GLN A 105 7.21 -4.27 -17.13
C GLN A 105 7.79 -5.64 -16.76
N VAL A 106 7.20 -6.75 -17.24
CA VAL A 106 7.72 -8.11 -17.01
C VAL A 106 9.07 -8.29 -17.70
N ARG A 107 9.18 -7.83 -18.96
CA ARG A 107 10.44 -7.87 -19.73
C ARG A 107 11.57 -7.15 -18.99
N ASP A 108 11.32 -5.94 -18.51
CA ASP A 108 12.32 -5.15 -17.76
C ASP A 108 12.76 -5.87 -16.48
N LEU A 109 11.84 -6.52 -15.77
CA LEU A 109 12.17 -7.31 -14.58
C LEU A 109 13.04 -8.52 -14.93
N ILE A 110 12.71 -9.24 -16.01
CA ILE A 110 13.52 -10.39 -16.46
C ILE A 110 14.94 -9.94 -16.83
N ILE A 111 15.08 -8.82 -17.54
CA ILE A 111 16.40 -8.31 -17.96
C ILE A 111 17.20 -7.81 -16.76
N HIS A 112 16.62 -6.93 -15.94
CA HIS A 112 17.37 -6.23 -14.90
C HIS A 112 17.51 -7.01 -13.60
N VAL A 113 16.47 -7.74 -13.19
CA VAL A 113 16.47 -8.56 -11.97
C VAL A 113 16.90 -9.99 -12.29
N GLY A 114 16.33 -10.58 -13.34
CA GLY A 114 16.68 -11.93 -13.79
C GLY A 114 18.05 -12.04 -14.48
N ARG A 115 18.67 -10.91 -14.83
CA ARG A 115 20.01 -10.83 -15.47
C ARG A 115 20.10 -11.50 -16.84
N PHE A 116 18.98 -11.64 -17.53
CA PHE A 116 18.96 -12.08 -18.92
C PHE A 116 19.28 -10.93 -19.86
N SER A 117 19.98 -11.22 -20.94
CA SER A 117 20.17 -10.30 -22.06
C SER A 117 18.96 -10.26 -22.97
N GLN A 118 18.77 -9.15 -23.68
CA GLN A 118 17.71 -9.01 -24.67
C GLN A 118 17.74 -10.13 -25.73
N LYS A 119 18.94 -10.54 -26.15
CA LYS A 119 19.14 -11.62 -27.12
C LYS A 119 18.64 -12.97 -26.60
N GLU A 120 18.85 -13.26 -25.31
CA GLU A 120 18.39 -14.51 -24.72
C GLU A 120 16.87 -14.59 -24.65
N LEU A 121 16.19 -13.46 -24.37
CA LEU A 121 14.73 -13.40 -24.39
C LEU A 121 14.17 -13.76 -25.78
N GLU A 122 14.80 -13.25 -26.84
CA GLU A 122 14.37 -13.43 -28.23
C GLU A 122 14.72 -14.82 -28.77
N LEU A 123 15.93 -15.32 -28.50
CA LEU A 123 16.43 -16.57 -29.07
C LEU A 123 15.91 -17.82 -28.35
N HIS A 124 15.72 -17.74 -27.03
CA HIS A 124 15.34 -18.92 -26.22
C HIS A 124 13.86 -18.94 -25.84
N GLY A 125 13.07 -17.97 -26.30
CA GLY A 125 11.63 -17.93 -26.01
C GLY A 125 11.32 -17.86 -24.52
N ILE A 126 12.19 -17.23 -23.72
CA ILE A 126 12.10 -17.16 -22.25
C ILE A 126 10.79 -16.52 -21.82
N MET A 127 10.30 -15.57 -22.61
CA MET A 127 9.09 -14.83 -22.34
C MET A 127 8.04 -15.09 -23.43
N LYS A 128 6.86 -15.54 -23.02
CA LYS A 128 5.68 -15.62 -23.89
C LYS A 128 4.90 -14.31 -23.85
N PRO A 129 4.16 -13.96 -24.92
CA PRO A 129 3.24 -12.82 -24.91
C PRO A 129 2.23 -12.93 -23.75
N ILE A 130 1.82 -11.79 -23.20
CA ILE A 130 0.74 -11.79 -22.20
C ILE A 130 -0.55 -12.25 -22.86
N VAL A 131 -1.22 -13.23 -22.23
CA VAL A 131 -2.56 -13.67 -22.63
C VAL A 131 -3.57 -12.58 -22.25
N PRO A 132 -4.24 -11.93 -23.22
CA PRO A 132 -5.28 -10.96 -22.92
C PRO A 132 -6.52 -11.63 -22.33
N CYS A 133 -7.32 -10.85 -21.62
CA CYS A 133 -8.59 -11.28 -21.05
C CYS A 133 -9.73 -10.72 -21.91
N ASP A 134 -10.60 -11.61 -22.39
CA ASP A 134 -11.78 -11.23 -23.17
C ASP A 134 -12.79 -10.45 -22.31
N ILE A 135 -12.87 -10.81 -21.03
CA ILE A 135 -13.79 -10.20 -20.06
C ILE A 135 -13.05 -9.16 -19.22
N GLN A 136 -13.23 -7.88 -19.55
CA GLN A 136 -12.52 -6.77 -18.90
C GLN A 136 -13.25 -6.18 -17.68
N PHE A 137 -14.52 -6.55 -17.50
CA PHE A 137 -15.41 -6.11 -16.41
C PHE A 137 -16.10 -7.31 -15.78
N HIS A 138 -16.70 -7.14 -14.60
CA HIS A 138 -17.43 -8.20 -13.88
C HIS A 138 -16.62 -9.46 -13.54
N TYR A 139 -15.28 -9.43 -13.65
CA TYR A 139 -14.43 -10.59 -13.43
C TYR A 139 -14.11 -10.87 -11.95
N ARG A 140 -14.38 -9.93 -11.02
CA ARG A 140 -14.12 -10.15 -9.58
C ARG A 140 -15.24 -10.99 -8.98
N ASN A 141 -14.88 -12.22 -8.60
CA ASN A 141 -15.73 -13.12 -7.83
C ASN A 141 -15.72 -12.84 -6.31
N LYS A 142 -14.74 -12.08 -5.82
CA LYS A 142 -14.63 -11.64 -4.42
C LYS A 142 -14.34 -10.15 -4.35
N MET A 143 -14.97 -9.47 -3.40
CA MET A 143 -14.73 -8.06 -3.10
C MET A 143 -14.80 -7.85 -1.59
N GLU A 144 -13.97 -6.93 -1.10
CA GLU A 144 -13.94 -6.50 0.29
C GLU A 144 -14.22 -5.01 0.32
N PHE A 145 -15.24 -4.62 1.08
CA PHE A 145 -15.64 -3.24 1.29
C PHE A 145 -15.38 -2.84 2.74
N SER A 146 -14.83 -1.65 2.93
CA SER A 146 -14.66 -1.04 4.23
C SER A 146 -15.91 -0.27 4.61
N PHE A 147 -16.34 -0.42 5.86
CA PHE A 147 -17.40 0.38 6.47
C PHE A 147 -16.80 1.25 7.57
N GLY A 148 -16.91 2.57 7.45
CA GLY A 148 -16.28 3.47 8.43
C GLY A 148 -16.86 4.87 8.46
N PRO A 149 -16.60 5.64 9.53
CA PRO A 149 -17.22 6.94 9.79
C PRO A 149 -16.52 8.11 9.10
N TYR A 150 -15.58 7.85 8.19
CA TYR A 150 -14.82 8.90 7.52
C TYR A 150 -14.99 8.79 6.01
N LYS A 151 -16.11 9.33 5.53
CA LYS A 151 -16.39 9.44 4.10
C LYS A 151 -15.39 10.37 3.41
N TRP A 152 -14.93 9.98 2.22
CA TRP A 152 -14.16 10.83 1.33
C TRP A 152 -15.09 11.74 0.54
N LEU A 153 -14.80 13.05 0.56
CA LEU A 153 -15.50 14.05 -0.22
C LEU A 153 -14.50 14.71 -1.19
N PRO A 154 -14.76 14.68 -2.51
CA PRO A 154 -14.03 15.47 -3.50
C PRO A 154 -13.99 16.96 -3.14
N LYS A 155 -12.91 17.64 -3.51
CA LYS A 155 -12.68 19.05 -3.11
C LYS A 155 -13.75 20.00 -3.63
N GLU A 156 -14.33 19.67 -4.77
CA GLU A 156 -15.39 20.41 -5.45
C GLU A 156 -16.65 20.47 -4.58
N LEU A 157 -16.94 19.38 -3.85
CA LEU A 157 -18.06 19.28 -2.92
C LEU A 157 -17.76 19.89 -1.54
N LEU A 158 -16.49 20.20 -1.24
CA LEU A 158 -16.09 20.87 0.01
C LEU A 158 -16.24 22.39 -0.07
N HIS A 159 -16.39 22.98 -1.27
CA HIS A 159 -16.47 24.44 -1.48
C HIS A 159 -17.92 24.94 -1.66
N GLY A 160 -18.89 24.03 -1.84
CA GLY A 160 -20.30 24.35 -1.69
C GLY A 160 -20.64 24.40 -0.20
N GLY A 161 -20.82 25.61 0.34
CA GLY A 161 -21.14 25.84 1.75
C GLY A 161 -22.36 25.04 2.22
N ASN A 162 -22.32 24.67 3.51
CA ASN A 162 -23.27 23.80 4.23
C ASN A 162 -23.29 22.34 3.75
N VAL A 163 -22.24 21.60 4.12
CA VAL A 163 -22.44 20.18 4.42
C VAL A 163 -23.15 20.14 5.76
N ASP A 164 -24.48 20.19 5.74
CA ASP A 164 -25.30 19.95 6.92
C ASP A 164 -24.79 18.69 7.61
N GLY A 165 -24.40 18.82 8.88
CA GLY A 165 -23.90 17.73 9.73
C GLY A 165 -24.96 16.65 10.05
N GLY A 166 -25.97 16.49 9.20
CA GLY A 166 -27.10 15.58 9.35
C GLY A 166 -27.19 14.44 8.32
N SER A 167 -26.34 14.39 7.29
CA SER A 167 -26.37 13.32 6.28
C SER A 167 -25.22 12.33 6.48
N GLU A 168 -25.47 11.25 7.22
CA GLU A 168 -24.69 9.99 7.24
C GLU A 168 -23.17 10.14 7.00
N ASN A 169 -22.42 10.43 8.07
CA ASN A 169 -20.97 10.66 7.97
C ASN A 169 -20.15 9.39 7.66
N TYR A 170 -20.82 8.26 7.44
CA TYR A 170 -20.18 6.98 7.14
C TYR A 170 -20.12 6.69 5.64
N ALA A 171 -19.29 5.72 5.29
CA ALA A 171 -19.18 5.23 3.92
C ALA A 171 -19.00 3.71 3.95
N LEU A 172 -19.67 3.04 3.01
CA LEU A 172 -19.42 1.64 2.68
C LEU A 172 -18.81 1.60 1.26
N GLY A 173 -17.54 1.21 1.18
CA GLY A 173 -16.86 1.17 -0.11
C GLY A 173 -15.36 0.95 -0.02
N LEU A 174 -14.57 1.76 -0.74
CA LEU A 174 -13.14 1.52 -0.95
C LEU A 174 -12.27 2.67 -0.45
N HIS A 175 -11.08 2.34 0.02
CA HIS A 175 -10.11 3.33 0.47
C HIS A 175 -9.55 4.19 -0.67
N VAL A 176 -9.32 5.46 -0.34
CA VAL A 176 -8.60 6.41 -1.18
C VAL A 176 -7.10 6.11 -1.06
N PRO A 177 -6.35 6.02 -2.18
CA PRO A 177 -4.90 5.85 -2.11
C PRO A 177 -4.23 6.88 -1.22
N GLY A 178 -3.37 6.41 -0.32
CA GLY A 178 -2.66 7.26 0.64
C GLY A 178 -3.42 7.54 1.94
N PHE A 179 -4.68 7.12 2.05
CA PHE A 179 -5.49 7.24 3.25
C PHE A 179 -5.97 5.87 3.72
N PHE A 180 -5.73 5.53 4.97
CA PHE A 180 -6.15 4.26 5.57
C PHE A 180 -7.54 4.35 6.22
N ASP A 181 -8.01 5.56 6.52
CA ASP A 181 -9.24 5.83 7.24
C ASP A 181 -10.33 6.42 6.33
N LYS A 182 -9.95 7.10 5.25
CA LYS A 182 -10.91 7.69 4.29
C LYS A 182 -11.46 6.65 3.30
N ILE A 183 -12.78 6.59 3.21
CA ILE A 183 -13.52 5.62 2.40
C ILE A 183 -14.42 6.36 1.40
N ILE A 184 -14.34 5.98 0.14
CA ILE A 184 -15.29 6.41 -0.90
C ILE A 184 -16.51 5.52 -0.77
N ASN A 185 -17.71 6.12 -0.68
CA ASN A 185 -18.95 5.36 -0.78
C ASN A 185 -19.11 4.87 -2.22
N VAL A 186 -19.20 3.57 -2.41
CA VAL A 186 -19.31 2.95 -3.74
C VAL A 186 -20.70 2.38 -3.89
N ASP A 187 -21.44 2.83 -4.90
CA ASP A 187 -22.79 2.33 -5.18
C ASP A 187 -22.72 1.13 -6.15
N LYS A 188 -21.80 1.20 -7.13
CA LYS A 188 -21.56 0.12 -8.09
C LYS A 188 -20.08 -0.03 -8.43
N CYS A 189 -19.56 -1.26 -8.35
CA CYS A 189 -18.24 -1.61 -8.85
C CYS A 189 -18.37 -2.35 -10.19
N LEU A 190 -17.87 -1.76 -11.28
CA LEU A 190 -17.89 -2.38 -12.62
C LEU A 190 -17.02 -3.65 -12.72
N LEU A 191 -16.14 -3.89 -11.75
CA LEU A 191 -15.36 -5.13 -11.71
C LEU A 191 -16.12 -6.30 -11.06
N GLN A 192 -17.22 -6.04 -10.36
CA GLN A 192 -18.08 -7.06 -9.78
C GLN A 192 -19.28 -7.37 -10.66
N THR A 193 -19.80 -8.58 -10.54
CA THR A 193 -21.06 -8.99 -11.20
C THR A 193 -22.25 -8.20 -10.67
N ASP A 194 -23.32 -8.10 -11.45
CA ASP A 194 -24.54 -7.40 -11.02
C ASP A 194 -25.18 -8.01 -9.75
N PRO A 195 -25.25 -9.34 -9.55
CA PRO A 195 -25.72 -9.90 -8.28
C PRO A 195 -24.89 -9.44 -7.08
N ALA A 196 -23.57 -9.36 -7.19
CA ALA A 196 -22.71 -8.88 -6.10
C ALA A 196 -22.93 -7.37 -5.81
N ASN A 197 -23.20 -6.56 -6.84
CA ASN A 197 -23.59 -5.17 -6.65
C ASN A 197 -24.98 -5.05 -5.99
N LYS A 198 -25.94 -5.93 -6.29
CA LYS A 198 -27.24 -5.96 -5.58
C LYS A 198 -27.08 -6.27 -4.10
N VAL A 199 -26.18 -7.20 -3.75
CA VAL A 199 -25.83 -7.49 -2.35
C VAL A 199 -25.22 -6.26 -1.67
N LEU A 200 -24.32 -5.54 -2.35
CA LEU A 200 -23.76 -4.28 -1.84
C LEU A 200 -24.87 -3.26 -1.54
N THR A 201 -25.79 -3.05 -2.48
CA THR A 201 -26.93 -2.14 -2.29
C THR A 201 -27.80 -2.55 -1.10
N ALA A 202 -28.15 -3.82 -0.98
CA ALA A 202 -28.94 -4.33 0.16
C ALA A 202 -28.22 -4.11 1.51
N ILE A 203 -26.90 -4.33 1.56
CA ILE A 203 -26.10 -4.06 2.78
C ILE A 203 -26.08 -2.56 3.09
N GLN A 204 -25.95 -1.70 2.06
CA GLN A 204 -26.02 -0.25 2.27
C GLN A 204 -27.37 0.18 2.83
N GLU A 205 -28.48 -0.35 2.31
CA GLU A 205 -29.83 -0.09 2.83
C GLU A 205 -29.96 -0.52 4.29
N CYS A 206 -29.48 -1.73 4.63
CA CYS A 206 -29.44 -2.18 6.03
C CYS A 206 -28.59 -1.27 6.93
N CYS A 207 -27.44 -0.79 6.46
CA CYS A 207 -26.60 0.12 7.22
C CYS A 207 -27.23 1.50 7.43
N ARG A 208 -28.17 1.91 6.55
CA ARG A 208 -28.91 3.18 6.66
C ARG A 208 -30.14 3.10 7.54
N ASP A 209 -30.70 1.91 7.73
CA ASP A 209 -31.89 1.73 8.54
C ASP A 209 -31.59 2.02 10.03
N PRO A 210 -32.15 3.10 10.61
CA PRO A 210 -31.94 3.42 12.03
C PRO A 210 -32.50 2.33 12.96
N GLN A 211 -33.47 1.54 12.52
CA GLN A 211 -34.07 0.47 13.31
C GLN A 211 -33.10 -0.70 13.54
N LEU A 212 -32.16 -0.91 12.62
CA LEU A 212 -31.16 -1.98 12.73
C LEU A 212 -29.97 -1.60 13.62
N GLY A 213 -29.79 -0.30 13.91
CA GLY A 213 -28.81 0.17 14.89
C GLY A 213 -27.35 -0.11 14.54
N PHE A 214 -27.00 -0.29 13.26
CA PHE A 214 -25.61 -0.50 12.86
C PHE A 214 -24.77 0.76 13.06
N SER A 215 -23.55 0.57 13.58
CA SER A 215 -22.56 1.64 13.70
C SER A 215 -21.31 1.32 12.88
N PRO A 216 -20.71 2.34 12.21
CA PRO A 216 -19.53 2.14 11.41
C PRO A 216 -18.30 1.80 12.26
N TYR A 217 -17.45 0.92 11.75
CA TYR A 217 -16.17 0.61 12.39
C TYR A 217 -15.26 1.84 12.35
N ASN A 218 -14.91 2.36 13.53
CA ASN A 218 -14.01 3.50 13.66
C ASN A 218 -12.59 3.02 13.97
N VAL A 219 -11.72 3.12 12.96
CA VAL A 219 -10.30 2.72 13.06
C VAL A 219 -9.50 3.50 14.10
N HIS A 220 -9.93 4.71 14.46
CA HIS A 220 -9.23 5.54 15.45
C HIS A 220 -9.68 5.25 16.89
N SER A 221 -10.91 4.74 17.10
CA SER A 221 -11.41 4.38 18.42
C SER A 221 -11.25 2.90 18.75
N HIS A 222 -11.24 2.03 17.74
CA HIS A 222 -11.05 0.60 17.94
C HIS A 222 -9.60 0.28 18.30
N MET A 223 -9.40 -0.05 19.57
CA MET A 223 -8.17 -0.61 20.07
C MET A 223 -8.21 -2.14 19.89
N SER A 224 -7.37 -2.67 19.00
CA SER A 224 -7.32 -4.11 18.72
C SER A 224 -6.88 -4.97 19.92
N SER A 225 -6.26 -4.36 20.94
CA SER A 225 -5.92 -5.02 22.21
C SER A 225 -5.54 -3.98 23.27
N ALA A 226 -6.12 -4.07 24.48
CA ALA A 226 -5.71 -3.28 25.64
C ALA A 226 -4.25 -3.56 26.05
N VAL A 227 -3.75 -4.77 25.77
CA VAL A 227 -2.36 -5.19 25.99
C VAL A 227 -1.38 -4.40 25.10
N GLY A 228 -1.87 -3.77 24.03
CA GLY A 228 -1.08 -2.83 23.24
C GLY A 228 -0.79 -1.49 23.94
N LYS A 229 -1.61 -1.11 24.93
CA LYS A 229 -1.41 0.11 25.75
C LYS A 229 -0.81 -0.21 27.12
N THR A 230 -1.27 -1.28 27.77
CA THR A 230 -0.79 -1.74 29.09
C THR A 230 -0.43 -3.21 29.01
N PRO A 231 0.78 -3.55 28.55
CA PRO A 231 1.24 -4.92 28.52
C PRO A 231 1.51 -5.44 29.93
N ALA A 232 1.09 -6.69 30.19
CA ALA A 232 1.28 -7.38 31.45
C ALA A 232 2.59 -8.20 31.44
N PRO A 233 3.18 -8.48 32.61
CA PRO A 233 4.36 -9.33 32.71
C PRO A 233 4.19 -10.69 32.00
N GLY A 234 5.20 -11.13 31.25
CA GLY A 234 5.22 -12.40 30.53
C GLY A 234 4.58 -12.35 29.13
N GLN A 235 4.11 -11.18 28.68
CA GLN A 235 3.41 -11.02 27.40
C GLN A 235 4.24 -10.25 26.36
N ALA A 236 5.56 -10.19 26.50
CA ALA A 236 6.41 -9.34 25.67
C ALA A 236 6.31 -9.67 24.17
N ILE A 237 6.30 -10.96 23.82
CA ILE A 237 6.20 -11.43 22.42
C ILE A 237 4.82 -11.09 21.83
N TYR A 238 3.74 -11.35 22.59
CA TYR A 238 2.39 -11.03 22.15
C TYR A 238 2.19 -9.51 21.99
N SER A 239 2.65 -8.72 22.95
CA SER A 239 2.59 -7.26 22.92
C SER A 239 3.41 -6.69 21.77
N ALA A 240 4.55 -7.32 21.44
CA ALA A 240 5.34 -6.98 20.26
C ALA A 240 4.59 -7.22 18.94
N SER A 241 3.79 -8.29 18.85
CA SER A 241 2.98 -8.55 17.65
C SER A 241 1.89 -7.50 17.42
N LYS A 242 1.48 -6.76 18.46
CA LYS A 242 0.42 -5.75 18.41
C LYS A 242 0.95 -4.31 18.34
N PHE A 243 2.06 -4.03 19.01
CA PHE A 243 2.60 -2.67 19.15
C PHE A 243 4.13 -2.60 19.00
N ALA A 244 4.70 -3.55 18.25
CA ALA A 244 6.11 -3.66 17.91
C ALA A 244 7.04 -3.44 19.12
N LEU A 245 8.10 -2.64 18.96
CA LEU A 245 9.10 -2.41 19.99
C LEU A 245 8.50 -1.75 21.24
N ASN A 246 7.54 -0.84 21.07
CA ASN A 246 6.88 -0.21 22.21
C ASN A 246 6.15 -1.26 23.05
N GLY A 247 5.35 -2.14 22.45
CA GLY A 247 4.65 -3.21 23.17
C GLY A 247 5.62 -4.15 23.90
N TYR A 248 6.71 -4.54 23.23
CA TYR A 248 7.74 -5.39 23.82
C TYR A 248 8.38 -4.76 25.07
N PHE A 249 8.90 -3.54 24.93
CA PHE A 249 9.64 -2.89 26.00
C PHE A 249 8.75 -2.38 27.14
N HIS A 250 7.47 -2.09 26.88
CA HIS A 250 6.52 -1.84 27.96
C HIS A 250 6.26 -3.12 28.79
N SER A 251 6.17 -4.31 28.17
CA SER A 251 6.08 -5.59 28.90
C SER A 251 7.33 -5.84 29.72
N LEU A 252 8.50 -5.67 29.09
CA LEU A 252 9.80 -5.84 29.73
C LEU A 252 9.97 -4.90 30.94
N ARG A 253 9.52 -3.64 30.81
CA ARG A 253 9.50 -2.68 31.91
C ARG A 253 8.66 -3.21 33.07
N SER A 254 7.47 -3.74 32.80
CA SER A 254 6.60 -4.29 33.84
C SER A 254 7.22 -5.51 34.54
N GLU A 255 7.95 -6.36 33.80
CA GLU A 255 8.62 -7.55 34.35
C GLU A 255 9.84 -7.20 35.21
N LEU A 256 10.63 -6.24 34.74
CA LEU A 256 11.91 -5.89 35.34
C LEU A 256 11.81 -4.85 36.46
N CYS A 257 10.68 -4.13 36.55
CA CYS A 257 10.42 -3.16 37.61
C CYS A 257 10.52 -3.78 39.02
N GLN A 258 10.05 -5.02 39.20
CA GLN A 258 10.14 -5.73 40.49
C GLN A 258 11.59 -6.10 40.88
N LYS A 259 12.50 -6.14 39.90
CA LYS A 259 13.93 -6.39 40.10
C LYS A 259 14.75 -5.10 40.24
N GLY A 260 14.08 -3.95 40.36
CA GLY A 260 14.72 -2.64 40.44
C GLY A 260 15.36 -2.15 39.14
N ILE A 261 15.06 -2.81 38.01
CA ILE A 261 15.64 -2.47 36.70
C ILE A 261 14.65 -1.58 35.94
N GLN A 262 15.09 -0.36 35.61
CA GLN A 262 14.31 0.57 34.81
C GLN A 262 14.61 0.38 33.32
N VAL A 263 13.55 0.26 32.52
CA VAL A 263 13.64 0.12 31.06
C VAL A 263 13.14 1.40 30.42
N THR A 264 14.00 2.14 29.75
CA THR A 264 13.63 3.36 29.01
C THR A 264 13.67 3.09 27.51
N VAL A 265 12.56 3.33 26.82
CA VAL A 265 12.53 3.27 25.36
C VAL A 265 12.87 4.66 24.86
N VAL A 266 14.08 4.82 24.37
CA VAL A 266 14.45 6.01 23.61
C VAL A 266 14.03 5.75 22.17
N CYS A 267 12.81 6.17 21.84
CA CYS A 267 12.45 6.36 20.44
C CYS A 267 13.20 7.61 20.00
N PRO A 268 14.24 7.51 19.14
CA PRO A 268 14.86 8.73 18.62
C PRO A 268 13.74 9.54 17.97
N CYS A 269 13.66 10.81 18.37
CA CYS A 269 12.77 11.77 17.71
C CYS A 269 13.00 11.72 16.19
N PRO A 270 12.04 12.23 15.39
CA PRO A 270 12.31 12.61 14.01
C PRO A 270 13.74 13.14 13.86
N ILE A 271 14.64 12.37 13.24
CA ILE A 271 15.95 12.91 12.86
C ILE A 271 15.62 14.07 11.94
N GLN A 272 15.92 15.30 12.37
CA GLN A 272 15.75 16.46 11.52
C GLN A 272 16.68 16.28 10.31
N ILE A 273 16.12 15.80 9.21
CA ILE A 273 16.79 15.88 7.92
C ILE A 273 16.60 17.31 7.48
N VAL A 274 17.62 18.15 7.72
CA VAL A 274 17.69 19.49 7.15
C VAL A 274 17.73 19.32 5.63
N ASN A 275 16.61 19.59 4.95
CA ASN A 275 16.66 19.84 3.52
C ASN A 275 17.32 21.21 3.31
N ASN A 276 18.14 21.35 2.27
CA ASN A 276 18.77 22.60 1.82
C ASN A 276 17.77 23.72 1.38
N ALA A 277 16.52 23.69 1.88
CA ALA A 277 15.46 24.63 1.54
C ALA A 277 14.74 25.23 2.78
N GLY A 278 15.24 25.02 4.01
CA GLY A 278 14.87 25.85 5.17
C GLY A 278 13.43 25.75 5.72
N SER A 279 12.56 24.87 5.22
CA SER A 279 11.18 24.75 5.73
C SER A 279 10.99 23.50 6.61
N GLN A 280 10.51 23.70 7.85
CA GLN A 280 10.17 22.67 8.83
C GLN A 280 8.87 21.92 8.46
N ILE A 281 8.85 20.59 8.63
CA ILE A 281 7.65 19.75 8.48
C ILE A 281 7.11 19.46 9.89
N PRO A 282 5.79 19.59 10.15
CA PRO A 282 5.20 19.24 11.44
C PRO A 282 5.41 17.75 11.80
N SER A 283 5.74 17.51 13.07
CA SER A 283 6.22 16.24 13.65
C SER A 283 5.26 15.05 13.57
N GLU A 284 3.98 15.27 13.25
CA GLU A 284 2.94 14.24 13.31
C GLU A 284 2.95 13.26 12.11
N ILE A 285 3.46 13.68 10.95
CA ILE A 285 3.45 12.87 9.71
C ILE A 285 4.65 11.90 9.64
N LEU A 286 5.68 12.09 10.48
CA LEU A 286 6.91 11.29 10.41
C LEU A 286 6.82 9.93 11.15
N ASN A 287 5.85 9.78 12.06
CA ASN A 287 5.76 8.64 12.98
C ASN A 287 5.55 7.29 12.27
N PHE A 288 4.78 7.22 11.18
CA PHE A 288 4.40 5.94 10.57
C PHE A 288 5.47 5.35 9.63
N LEU A 289 6.17 6.19 8.87
CA LEU A 289 7.19 5.75 7.91
C LEU A 289 8.51 5.36 8.58
N GLN A 290 8.84 5.97 9.73
CA GLN A 290 9.98 5.56 10.54
C GLN A 290 9.71 4.23 11.25
N TYR A 291 8.47 4.00 11.72
CA TYR A 291 8.06 2.75 12.35
C TYR A 291 8.34 1.52 11.48
N ARG A 292 7.96 1.56 10.20
CA ARG A 292 8.13 0.45 9.24
C ARG A 292 9.60 0.12 8.95
N ASN A 293 10.47 1.13 8.91
CA ASN A 293 11.89 0.93 8.62
C ASN A 293 12.69 0.47 9.85
N MET A 294 12.32 0.94 11.05
CA MET A 294 12.99 0.54 12.30
C MET A 294 12.73 -0.94 12.64
N THR A 295 11.51 -1.45 12.44
CA THR A 295 11.21 -2.86 12.70
C THR A 295 12.03 -3.78 11.81
N THR A 296 12.19 -3.43 10.53
CA THR A 296 12.92 -4.26 9.55
C THR A 296 14.43 -4.29 9.82
N LEU A 297 15.02 -3.15 10.19
CA LEU A 297 16.46 -3.06 10.48
C LEU A 297 16.82 -3.72 11.81
N LEU A 298 16.02 -3.52 12.87
CA LEU A 298 16.32 -4.11 14.17
C LEU A 298 16.11 -5.63 14.19
N THR A 299 15.13 -6.18 13.44
CA THR A 299 15.01 -7.64 13.29
C THR A 299 16.21 -8.24 12.54
N ARG A 300 16.76 -7.54 11.54
CA ARG A 300 17.96 -7.99 10.80
C ARG A 300 19.22 -7.96 11.67
N GLU A 301 19.48 -6.85 12.35
CA GLU A 301 20.65 -6.72 13.24
C GLU A 301 20.56 -7.66 14.45
N TYR A 302 19.36 -7.86 15.01
CA TYR A 302 19.14 -8.77 16.14
C TYR A 302 19.30 -10.25 15.77
N LEU A 303 18.99 -10.63 14.52
CA LEU A 303 19.20 -12.00 13.99
C LEU A 303 20.66 -12.26 13.59
N ILE A 304 21.47 -11.23 13.38
CA ILE A 304 22.92 -11.35 13.11
C ILE A 304 23.69 -11.59 14.41
N VAL A 305 23.25 -11.00 15.53
CA VAL A 305 23.93 -11.11 16.84
C VAL A 305 23.64 -12.44 17.56
N ARG A 306 22.55 -13.15 17.22
CA ARG A 306 22.25 -14.49 17.74
C ARG A 306 22.42 -15.55 16.66
N SER A 307 23.51 -16.33 16.74
CA SER A 307 23.81 -17.43 15.82
C SER A 307 22.68 -18.47 15.69
N SER A 308 21.83 -18.62 16.71
CA SER A 308 20.66 -19.52 16.73
C SER A 308 19.31 -18.82 16.58
N GLY A 309 19.24 -17.48 16.49
CA GLY A 309 17.98 -16.74 16.48
C GLY A 309 17.09 -17.04 15.28
N TRP A 310 17.69 -17.49 14.16
CA TRP A 310 16.98 -18.00 13.00
C TRP A 310 16.25 -19.33 13.25
N LEU A 311 16.82 -20.22 14.08
CA LEU A 311 16.24 -21.52 14.40
C LEU A 311 15.01 -21.42 15.31
N ASP A 312 14.91 -20.35 16.13
CA ASP A 312 13.72 -20.09 16.95
C ASP A 312 12.64 -19.32 16.18
N TYR A 313 13.05 -18.42 15.26
CA TYR A 313 12.14 -17.55 14.53
C TYR A 313 11.53 -18.21 13.28
N ALA A 314 12.30 -19.04 12.56
CA ALA A 314 11.84 -19.69 11.34
C ALA A 314 10.68 -20.68 11.56
N PRO A 315 10.67 -21.53 12.61
CA PRO A 315 9.54 -22.43 12.87
C PRO A 315 8.25 -21.67 13.18
N LEU A 316 8.32 -20.54 13.89
CA LEU A 316 7.15 -19.70 14.19
C LEU A 316 6.60 -19.01 12.94
N ARG A 317 7.47 -18.56 12.03
CA ARG A 317 7.08 -18.02 10.72
C ARG A 317 6.49 -19.10 9.81
N ILE A 318 7.09 -20.29 9.77
CA ILE A 318 6.62 -21.43 8.97
C ILE A 318 5.28 -21.94 9.52
N ALA A 319 5.11 -22.04 10.83
CA ALA A 319 3.83 -22.38 11.47
C ALA A 319 2.74 -21.35 11.20
N GLN A 320 3.07 -20.05 11.13
CA GLN A 320 2.13 -19.00 10.72
C GLN A 320 1.76 -19.06 9.24
N PHE A 321 2.64 -19.58 8.37
CA PHE A 321 2.35 -19.77 6.95
C PHE A 321 1.54 -21.05 6.68
N TYR A 322 1.83 -22.15 7.37
CA TYR A 322 1.19 -23.45 7.13
C TYR A 322 0.00 -23.76 8.05
N GLY A 323 -0.15 -23.08 9.19
CA GLY A 323 -1.27 -23.25 10.12
C GLY A 323 -2.64 -22.79 9.58
N SER A 324 -2.70 -22.31 8.32
CA SER A 324 -3.95 -22.00 7.63
C SER A 324 -4.50 -23.17 6.80
N GLN A 325 -3.79 -24.29 6.71
CA GLN A 325 -4.28 -25.50 6.04
C GLN A 325 -4.12 -26.73 6.95
N ASN A 326 -5.23 -27.12 7.57
CA ASN A 326 -5.49 -28.35 8.34
C ASN A 326 -4.97 -28.43 9.79
N PRO A 327 -5.85 -28.32 10.80
CA PRO A 327 -5.48 -28.34 12.22
C PRO A 327 -5.05 -29.70 12.81
N ASN A 328 -5.22 -30.82 12.09
CA ASN A 328 -5.16 -32.17 12.69
C ASN A 328 -4.20 -33.18 12.03
N SER A 329 -3.19 -32.74 11.26
CA SER A 329 -2.12 -33.66 10.81
C SER A 329 -0.87 -33.51 11.68
N PRO A 330 -0.34 -34.58 12.29
CA PRO A 330 1.00 -34.53 12.87
C PRO A 330 2.01 -34.24 11.75
N VAL A 331 3.00 -33.40 12.08
CA VAL A 331 4.08 -32.99 11.18
C VAL A 331 4.76 -34.24 10.63
N CYS A 332 4.73 -34.42 9.31
CA CYS A 332 5.34 -35.57 8.66
C CYS A 332 6.85 -35.60 8.93
N VAL A 333 7.33 -36.76 9.39
CA VAL A 333 8.74 -37.06 9.73
C VAL A 333 9.71 -36.80 8.55
N SER A 334 9.20 -36.66 7.32
CA SER A 334 10.01 -36.29 6.16
C SER A 334 10.57 -34.86 6.19
N CYS A 335 10.06 -33.97 7.04
CA CYS A 335 10.55 -32.58 7.14
C CYS A 335 11.73 -32.39 8.12
N GLN A 336 12.09 -33.41 8.90
CA GLN A 336 13.21 -33.30 9.86
C GLN A 336 14.61 -33.48 9.21
N ASN A 337 14.71 -34.01 7.98
CA ASN A 337 15.99 -34.34 7.37
C ASN A 337 16.61 -33.23 6.49
N VAL A 338 16.15 -31.97 6.58
CA VAL A 338 16.70 -30.85 5.79
C VAL A 338 17.57 -29.89 6.64
N LEU A 339 17.84 -30.23 7.90
CA LEU A 339 18.66 -29.41 8.80
C LEU A 339 19.79 -30.22 9.47
N HIS A 340 20.56 -30.96 8.67
CA HIS A 340 21.92 -31.32 9.08
C HIS A 340 22.90 -30.20 8.75
#